data_AF-A0A7V2KMX4-F1
#
_entry.id   AF-A0A7V2KMX4-F1
#
_cell.length_a   1.000
_cell.length_b   1.000
_cell.length_c   1.000
_cell.angle_alpha   90.00
_cell.angle_beta   90.00
_cell.angle_gamma   90.00
#
_symmetry.space_group_name_H-M   'P 1'
#
loop_
_entity.id
_entity.type
_entity.pdbx_description
1 polymer ?
#
loop_
_entity_poly.entity_id
_entity_poly.type
_entity_poly.pdbx_seq_one_letter_code
_entity_poly.pdbx_strand_id
1 'polypeptide(L)'
;MESFEQVAGILQDILRNKIADPLFGQRPNGQTEATESFTAQGSASFILSHKLVRNVKQVTVGDQERLRWVHFDVSFDDPADPNSKASVIFRQGYVPVVGQKVTITYSYGRNHWIYTDYPEDEAVFPRISITLASSPGARPVGLGGYVENGKKASWYSHTCDISVWAQRGVTATVNGERMPWQRLARYLAHQVRSVLEDNKNTLFWQGLARYLAHQVRSVLEDNKNTLFWQGLVEPPREAASSTTVEEFEQAGREARGRIQVFRVQMMYQATIEVA
;
A
#
# COMPACT_ATOMS: atom_id res chain seq x y z
N MET A 1 10.15 6.63 -10.65
CA MET A 1 10.37 5.19 -10.39
C MET A 1 9.82 4.92 -9.01
N GLU A 2 8.89 3.98 -8.83
CA GLU A 2 8.38 3.66 -7.49
C GLU A 2 9.50 3.05 -6.65
N SER A 3 9.70 3.56 -5.42
CA SER A 3 10.67 3.00 -4.50
C SER A 3 10.16 1.67 -3.97
N PHE A 4 11.09 0.76 -3.64
CA PHE A 4 10.76 -0.50 -2.97
C PHE A 4 9.89 -0.26 -1.72
N GLU A 5 10.17 0.81 -0.97
CA GLU A 5 9.41 1.21 0.23
C GLU A 5 7.92 1.37 -0.04
N GLN A 6 7.54 1.89 -1.22
CA GLN A 6 6.13 2.05 -1.58
C GLN A 6 5.46 0.70 -1.82
N VAL A 7 6.12 -0.21 -2.54
CA VAL A 7 5.60 -1.56 -2.80
C VAL A 7 5.53 -2.36 -1.50
N ALA A 8 6.58 -2.33 -0.70
CA ALA A 8 6.65 -2.98 0.59
C ALA A 8 5.58 -2.43 1.55
N GLY A 9 5.34 -1.12 1.55
CA GLY A 9 4.29 -0.47 2.34
C GLY A 9 2.89 -0.97 1.98
N ILE A 10 2.58 -1.09 0.68
CA ILE A 10 1.29 -1.64 0.21
C ILE A 10 1.10 -3.09 0.68
N LEU A 11 2.13 -3.93 0.50
CA LEU A 11 2.09 -5.31 0.95
C LEU A 11 1.91 -5.38 2.47
N GLN A 12 2.65 -4.59 3.22
CA GLN A 12 2.53 -4.50 4.68
C GLN A 12 1.12 -4.11 5.10
N ASP A 13 0.53 -3.10 4.48
CA ASP A 13 -0.83 -2.64 4.78
C ASP A 13 -1.88 -3.73 4.51
N ILE A 14 -1.79 -4.41 3.37
CA ILE A 14 -2.70 -5.51 3.01
C ILE A 14 -2.58 -6.65 4.03
N LEU A 15 -1.36 -7.06 4.36
CA LEU A 15 -1.14 -8.14 5.33
C LEU A 15 -1.62 -7.72 6.73
N ARG A 16 -1.36 -6.49 7.18
CA ARG A 16 -1.84 -5.97 8.47
C ARG A 16 -3.35 -5.85 8.56
N ASN A 17 -4.04 -5.63 7.44
CA ASN A 17 -5.49 -5.53 7.39
C ASN A 17 -6.19 -6.89 7.32
N LYS A 18 -5.52 -7.91 6.78
CA LYS A 18 -6.15 -9.21 6.48
C LYS A 18 -5.66 -10.35 7.36
N ILE A 19 -4.51 -10.23 8.01
CA ILE A 19 -3.98 -11.25 8.90
C ILE A 19 -4.10 -10.77 10.34
N ALA A 20 -4.87 -11.51 11.13
CA ALA A 20 -5.00 -11.27 12.56
C ALA A 20 -3.67 -11.56 13.28
N ASP A 21 -3.30 -10.71 14.25
CA ASP A 21 -2.18 -11.01 15.14
C ASP A 21 -2.53 -12.23 16.01
N PRO A 22 -1.80 -13.35 15.89
CA PRO A 22 -2.08 -14.54 16.67
C PRO A 22 -1.84 -14.36 18.18
N LEU A 23 -1.14 -13.29 18.58
CA LEU A 23 -0.89 -12.91 19.97
C LEU A 23 -1.64 -11.61 20.35
N PHE A 24 -2.70 -11.25 19.62
CA PHE A 24 -3.52 -10.08 19.94
C PHE A 24 -3.96 -10.11 21.41
N GLY A 25 -3.80 -8.99 22.12
CA GLY A 25 -4.10 -8.86 23.55
C GLY A 25 -3.10 -9.54 24.50
N GLN A 26 -2.13 -10.31 23.99
CA GLN A 26 -1.09 -10.98 24.80
C GLN A 26 0.27 -10.27 24.71
N ARG A 27 0.50 -9.46 23.66
CA ARG A 27 1.74 -8.68 23.53
C ARG A 27 1.72 -7.50 24.51
N PRO A 28 2.75 -7.31 25.35
CA PRO A 28 2.93 -6.03 26.03
C PRO A 28 3.05 -4.93 24.97
N ASN A 29 2.38 -3.79 25.15
CA ASN A 29 2.34 -2.71 24.14
C ASN A 29 1.90 -3.17 22.73
N GLY A 30 1.08 -4.22 22.66
CA GLY A 30 0.54 -4.79 21.44
C GLY A 30 -0.35 -3.83 20.66
N GLN A 31 -0.69 -4.22 19.42
CA GLN A 31 -1.62 -3.44 18.61
C GLN A 31 -2.98 -3.35 19.30
N THR A 32 -3.48 -2.11 19.43
CA THR A 32 -4.84 -1.79 19.85
C THR A 32 -5.55 -1.09 18.71
N GLU A 33 -6.88 -1.18 18.66
CA GLU A 33 -7.71 -0.51 17.67
C GLU A 33 -8.37 0.72 18.27
N ALA A 34 -8.48 1.79 17.47
CA ALA A 34 -9.27 2.96 17.78
C ALA A 34 -10.07 3.39 16.55
N THR A 35 -11.19 4.04 16.83
CA THR A 35 -12.01 4.69 15.81
C THR A 35 -12.20 6.14 16.20
N GLU A 36 -11.85 7.05 15.29
CA GLU A 36 -12.07 8.49 15.45
C GLU A 36 -13.10 8.98 14.44
N SER A 37 -13.91 9.95 14.87
CA SER A 37 -14.90 10.61 14.02
C SER A 37 -14.60 12.10 13.94
N PHE A 38 -14.60 12.62 12.73
CA PHE A 38 -14.37 14.03 12.42
C PHE A 38 -15.58 14.60 11.69
N THR A 39 -15.81 15.89 11.83
CA THR A 39 -16.72 16.63 10.97
C THR A 39 -15.88 17.40 9.96
N ALA A 40 -16.08 17.12 8.68
CA ALA A 40 -15.33 17.77 7.61
C ALA A 40 -15.57 19.28 7.61
N GLN A 41 -14.48 20.05 7.58
CA GLN A 41 -14.50 21.52 7.44
C GLN A 41 -13.99 21.97 6.07
N GLY A 42 -14.05 21.09 5.07
CA GLY A 42 -13.42 21.29 3.75
C GLY A 42 -11.92 20.99 3.76
N SER A 43 -11.36 20.54 4.88
CA SER A 43 -9.97 20.10 5.00
C SER A 43 -9.74 18.76 4.28
N ALA A 44 -8.64 18.67 3.54
CA ALA A 44 -8.20 17.42 2.92
C ALA A 44 -7.47 16.49 3.90
N SER A 45 -7.03 16.99 5.07
CA SER A 45 -6.21 16.23 6.02
C SER A 45 -6.90 16.09 7.37
N PHE A 46 -6.86 14.89 7.94
CA PHE A 46 -7.41 14.55 9.24
C PHE A 46 -6.30 13.92 10.09
N ILE A 47 -5.91 14.61 11.15
CA ILE A 47 -4.82 14.20 12.06
C ILE A 47 -5.39 13.25 13.11
N LEU A 48 -4.79 12.08 13.26
CA LEU A 48 -5.19 11.07 14.23
C LEU A 48 -4.63 11.40 15.61
N SER A 49 -5.39 11.11 16.66
CA SER A 49 -5.02 11.49 18.03
C SER A 49 -3.84 10.69 18.60
N HIS A 50 -3.68 9.44 18.18
CA HIS A 50 -2.65 8.55 18.70
C HIS A 50 -1.33 8.68 17.93
N LYS A 51 -0.21 8.93 18.63
CA LYS A 51 1.12 9.09 17.99
C LYS A 51 1.61 7.82 17.28
N LEU A 52 1.38 6.67 17.92
CA LEU A 52 1.85 5.37 17.41
C LEU A 52 0.90 4.70 16.42
N VAL A 53 0.18 5.46 15.58
CA VAL A 53 -0.65 4.88 14.52
C VAL A 53 0.24 4.18 13.50
N ARG A 54 -0.14 2.98 13.13
CA ARG A 54 0.70 2.07 12.33
C ARG A 54 0.00 1.45 11.15
N ASN A 55 -1.32 1.51 11.15
CA ASN A 55 -2.13 1.08 10.02
C ASN A 55 -3.51 1.72 10.13
N VAL A 56 -4.00 2.26 9.02
CA VAL A 56 -5.38 2.74 8.88
C VAL A 56 -6.16 1.62 8.20
N LYS A 57 -7.09 1.03 8.95
CA LYS A 57 -7.87 -0.14 8.51
C LYS A 57 -9.00 0.26 7.59
N GLN A 58 -9.72 1.33 7.96
CA GLN A 58 -10.91 1.77 7.25
C GLN A 58 -11.07 3.28 7.36
N VAL A 59 -11.52 3.89 6.28
CA VAL A 59 -11.97 5.29 6.25
C VAL A 59 -13.34 5.31 5.62
N THR A 60 -14.32 5.93 6.28
CA THR A 60 -15.63 6.20 5.70
C THR A 60 -15.91 7.70 5.69
N VAL A 61 -16.66 8.14 4.69
CA VAL A 61 -17.17 9.52 4.58
C VAL A 61 -18.69 9.41 4.41
N GLY A 62 -19.42 9.80 5.46
CA GLY A 62 -20.79 9.33 5.66
C GLY A 62 -20.82 7.81 5.75
N ASP A 63 -21.63 7.19 4.92
CA ASP A 63 -21.78 5.73 4.84
C ASP A 63 -20.91 5.10 3.73
N GLN A 64 -20.14 5.90 3.01
CA GLN A 64 -19.31 5.41 1.89
C GLN A 64 -17.91 5.06 2.38
N GLU A 65 -17.53 3.80 2.18
CA GLU A 65 -16.15 3.37 2.35
C GLU A 65 -15.25 4.05 1.32
N ARG A 66 -14.09 4.51 1.80
CA ARG A 66 -13.05 5.09 0.98
C ARG A 66 -11.89 4.11 0.87
N LEU A 67 -11.38 3.98 -0.35
CA LEU A 67 -10.26 3.10 -0.65
C LEU A 67 -8.96 3.88 -0.54
N ARG A 68 -8.02 3.35 0.23
CA ARG A 68 -6.65 3.88 0.31
C ARG A 68 -6.00 3.85 -1.08
N TRP A 69 -5.13 4.82 -1.35
CA TRP A 69 -4.43 5.07 -2.62
C TRP A 69 -5.30 5.58 -3.77
N VAL A 70 -6.60 5.33 -3.74
CA VAL A 70 -7.57 5.88 -4.71
C VAL A 70 -8.13 7.20 -4.19
N HIS A 71 -8.72 7.18 -2.99
CA HIS A 71 -9.41 8.33 -2.41
C HIS A 71 -8.54 9.11 -1.42
N PHE A 72 -7.65 8.42 -0.70
CA PHE A 72 -6.80 9.03 0.31
C PHE A 72 -5.43 8.37 0.41
N ASP A 73 -4.51 9.07 1.04
CA ASP A 73 -3.20 8.60 1.45
C ASP A 73 -3.06 8.66 2.98
N VAL A 74 -2.05 7.98 3.52
CA VAL A 74 -1.74 8.02 4.95
C VAL A 74 -0.30 8.45 5.12
N SER A 75 -0.10 9.59 5.77
CA SER A 75 1.20 9.97 6.29
C SER A 75 1.29 9.41 7.70
N PHE A 76 2.25 8.53 7.96
CA PHE A 76 2.52 8.06 9.32
C PHE A 76 3.46 9.03 10.04
N ASP A 77 3.47 8.92 11.37
CA ASP A 77 4.39 9.67 12.24
C ASP A 77 5.84 9.47 11.80
N ASP A 78 6.61 10.56 11.78
CA ASP A 78 8.03 10.56 11.47
C ASP A 78 8.78 10.42 12.81
N PRO A 79 9.47 9.30 13.05
CA PRO A 79 10.18 9.10 14.32
C PRO A 79 11.25 10.17 14.60
N ALA A 80 11.71 10.90 13.59
CA ALA A 80 12.66 12.01 13.76
C ALA A 80 11.99 13.33 14.20
N ASP A 81 10.67 13.49 14.01
CA ASP A 81 9.91 14.67 14.43
C ASP A 81 8.93 14.33 15.57
N PRO A 82 9.21 14.75 16.82
CA PRO A 82 8.35 14.45 17.98
C PRO A 82 6.94 15.07 17.91
N ASN A 83 6.72 16.01 16.99
CA ASN A 83 5.44 16.65 16.71
C ASN A 83 4.69 16.02 15.54
N SER A 84 5.34 15.13 14.79
CA SER A 84 4.69 14.42 13.70
C SER A 84 3.58 13.53 14.28
N LYS A 85 2.51 13.42 13.50
CA LYS A 85 1.32 12.66 13.84
C LYS A 85 0.81 12.04 12.57
N ALA A 86 0.31 10.81 12.69
CA ALA A 86 -0.31 10.18 11.55
C ALA A 86 -1.53 10.99 11.08
N SER A 87 -1.65 11.14 9.77
CA SER A 87 -2.76 11.85 9.14
C SER A 87 -3.28 11.12 7.92
N VAL A 88 -4.59 11.17 7.74
CA VAL A 88 -5.28 10.70 6.53
C VAL A 88 -5.49 11.89 5.61
N ILE A 89 -4.93 11.82 4.40
CA ILE A 89 -4.89 12.91 3.44
C ILE A 89 -5.69 12.52 2.20
N PHE A 90 -6.86 13.13 2.01
CA PHE A 90 -7.70 12.93 0.84
C PHE A 90 -7.07 13.53 -0.42
N ARG A 91 -7.19 12.79 -1.53
CA ARG A 91 -6.74 13.23 -2.84
C ARG A 91 -7.71 14.27 -3.39
N GLN A 92 -7.22 15.10 -4.31
CA GLN A 92 -8.04 16.09 -5.00
C GLN A 92 -9.24 15.39 -5.67
N GLY A 93 -10.44 15.98 -5.54
CA GLY A 93 -11.70 15.40 -6.01
C GLY A 93 -12.38 14.45 -5.02
N TYR A 94 -11.70 14.01 -3.97
CA TYR A 94 -12.25 13.14 -2.92
C TYR A 94 -12.32 13.79 -1.55
N VAL A 95 -12.04 15.10 -1.47
CA VAL A 95 -12.10 15.85 -0.22
C VAL A 95 -13.54 15.86 0.30
N PRO A 96 -13.78 15.43 1.55
CA PRO A 96 -15.12 15.45 2.14
C PRO A 96 -15.73 16.84 2.14
N VAL A 97 -17.02 16.92 1.77
CA VAL A 97 -17.78 18.17 1.77
C VAL A 97 -18.00 18.64 3.22
N VAL A 98 -18.02 19.96 3.43
CA VAL A 98 -18.27 20.57 4.75
C VAL A 98 -19.52 19.94 5.40
N GLY A 99 -19.39 19.52 6.66
CA GLY A 99 -20.46 18.89 7.44
C GLY A 99 -20.54 17.36 7.32
N GLN A 100 -19.85 16.73 6.36
CA GLN A 100 -19.80 15.27 6.28
C GLN A 100 -19.02 14.67 7.46
N LYS A 101 -19.55 13.58 8.03
CA LYS A 101 -18.84 12.80 9.05
C LYS A 101 -17.77 11.94 8.38
N VAL A 102 -16.53 12.05 8.84
CA VAL A 102 -15.41 11.19 8.42
C VAL A 102 -15.09 10.26 9.58
N THR A 103 -15.18 8.95 9.38
CA THR A 103 -14.84 7.96 10.41
C THR A 103 -13.58 7.23 10.00
N ILE A 104 -12.58 7.18 10.88
CA ILE A 104 -11.29 6.54 10.61
C ILE A 104 -11.05 5.49 11.68
N THR A 105 -10.96 4.23 11.27
CA THR A 105 -10.60 3.10 12.12
C THR A 105 -9.16 2.72 11.83
N TYR A 106 -8.33 2.66 12.87
CA TYR A 106 -6.90 2.43 12.75
C TYR A 106 -6.37 1.58 13.91
N SER A 107 -5.19 0.99 13.72
CA SER A 107 -4.45 0.29 14.77
C SER A 107 -3.20 1.07 15.17
N TYR A 108 -2.92 1.08 16.47
CA TYR A 108 -1.76 1.75 17.06
C TYR A 108 -1.05 0.84 18.08
N GLY A 109 0.24 1.11 18.35
CA GLY A 109 1.04 0.32 19.29
C GLY A 109 2.54 0.45 19.02
N ARG A 110 3.39 -0.19 19.83
CA ARG A 110 4.83 -0.30 19.54
C ARG A 110 5.20 -1.65 18.93
N ASN A 111 4.54 -2.70 19.42
CA ASN A 111 4.92 -4.07 19.12
C ASN A 111 4.12 -4.62 17.94
N HIS A 112 4.53 -4.20 16.74
CA HIS A 112 4.04 -4.75 15.48
C HIS A 112 4.77 -6.03 15.11
N TRP A 113 4.20 -6.78 14.19
CA TRP A 113 4.73 -8.08 13.83
C TRP A 113 4.82 -8.28 12.32
N ILE A 114 4.59 -7.22 11.54
CA ILE A 114 4.74 -7.22 10.07
C ILE A 114 5.60 -6.03 9.68
N TYR A 115 6.73 -6.27 9.04
CA TYR A 115 7.81 -5.30 8.77
C TYR A 115 8.13 -5.24 7.26
N THR A 116 8.58 -4.09 6.78
CA THR A 116 9.02 -3.86 5.38
C THR A 116 10.53 -3.98 5.18
N ASP A 117 11.23 -4.48 6.20
CA ASP A 117 12.66 -4.74 6.17
C ASP A 117 12.98 -5.88 7.12
N TYR A 118 14.27 -6.25 7.19
CA TYR A 118 14.79 -7.07 8.26
C TYR A 118 14.56 -6.36 9.61
N PRO A 119 13.83 -7.02 10.53
CA PRO A 119 13.47 -6.43 11.80
C PRO A 119 14.69 -6.18 12.70
N GLU A 120 14.66 -5.05 13.40
CA GLU A 120 15.61 -4.69 14.46
C GLU A 120 15.53 -5.65 15.66
N ASP A 121 16.53 -5.60 16.55
CA ASP A 121 16.69 -6.50 17.70
C ASP A 121 15.48 -6.55 18.64
N GLU A 122 14.67 -5.48 18.68
CA GLU A 122 13.46 -5.38 19.51
C GLU A 122 12.21 -6.03 18.90
N ALA A 123 12.34 -6.70 17.74
CA ALA A 123 11.18 -7.26 17.06
C ALA A 123 10.53 -8.43 17.80
N VAL A 124 9.21 -8.40 17.85
CA VAL A 124 8.39 -9.36 18.60
C VAL A 124 7.97 -10.56 17.75
N PHE A 125 8.14 -11.78 18.28
CA PHE A 125 7.72 -13.01 17.61
C PHE A 125 6.27 -13.42 17.94
N PRO A 126 5.53 -14.07 17.02
CA PRO A 126 5.92 -14.32 15.63
C PRO A 126 5.95 -13.02 14.82
N ARG A 127 6.71 -13.01 13.71
CA ARG A 127 6.89 -11.86 12.83
C ARG A 127 6.85 -12.25 11.34
N ILE A 128 6.49 -11.29 10.50
CA ILE A 128 6.48 -11.35 9.04
C ILE A 128 7.36 -10.20 8.54
N SER A 129 8.27 -10.47 7.63
CA SER A 129 9.18 -9.48 7.06
C SER A 129 9.04 -9.49 5.54
N ILE A 130 8.91 -8.31 4.94
CA ILE A 130 8.82 -8.11 3.49
C ILE A 130 10.12 -7.44 3.07
N THR A 131 10.96 -8.14 2.32
CA THR A 131 12.27 -7.63 1.88
C THR A 131 12.34 -7.62 0.36
N LEU A 132 13.23 -6.81 -0.22
CA LEU A 132 13.47 -6.83 -1.65
C LEU A 132 14.29 -8.09 -1.99
N ALA A 133 13.74 -8.98 -2.81
CA ALA A 133 14.43 -10.22 -3.21
C ALA A 133 15.52 -9.95 -4.26
N SER A 134 15.27 -8.99 -5.14
CA SER A 134 16.17 -8.62 -6.23
C SER A 134 15.94 -7.17 -6.65
N SER A 135 16.99 -6.53 -7.20
CA SER A 135 16.86 -5.21 -7.82
C SER A 135 15.69 -5.16 -8.81
N PRO A 136 14.98 -4.02 -8.92
CA PRO A 136 13.83 -3.90 -9.81
C PRO A 136 14.21 -4.27 -11.25
N GLY A 137 13.50 -5.25 -11.81
CA GLY A 137 13.71 -5.64 -13.20
C GLY A 137 12.87 -4.77 -14.13
N ALA A 138 13.48 -4.16 -15.15
CA ALA A 138 12.74 -3.53 -16.23
C ALA A 138 12.13 -4.63 -17.13
N ARG A 139 10.80 -4.66 -17.23
CA ARG A 139 10.07 -5.55 -18.13
C ARG A 139 9.46 -4.74 -19.27
N PRO A 140 9.53 -5.22 -20.52
CA PRO A 140 8.92 -4.51 -21.65
C PRO A 140 7.40 -4.44 -21.51
N VAL A 141 6.81 -3.29 -21.84
CA VAL A 141 5.36 -3.09 -21.89
C VAL A 141 4.82 -3.65 -23.20
N GLY A 142 4.77 -4.98 -23.31
CA GLY A 142 4.16 -5.69 -24.44
C GLY A 142 4.81 -5.47 -25.82
N LEU A 143 4.21 -6.06 -26.84
CA LEU A 143 4.54 -5.81 -28.26
C LEU A 143 3.85 -4.50 -28.69
N GLY A 144 4.64 -3.50 -29.10
CA GLY A 144 4.12 -2.22 -29.63
C GLY A 144 4.18 -1.02 -28.67
N GLY A 145 4.77 -1.17 -27.48
CA GLY A 145 5.00 -0.03 -26.57
C GLY A 145 5.82 1.07 -27.25
N TYR A 146 5.23 2.27 -27.33
CA TYR A 146 5.78 3.43 -28.03
C TYR A 146 7.26 3.65 -27.64
N VAL A 147 8.07 3.85 -28.68
CA VAL A 147 9.48 4.18 -28.59
C VAL A 147 9.57 5.69 -28.77
N GLU A 148 9.60 6.43 -27.68
CA GLU A 148 9.99 7.84 -27.72
C GLU A 148 11.50 7.91 -27.47
N ASN A 149 12.26 8.52 -28.39
CA ASN A 149 13.71 8.66 -28.30
C ASN A 149 14.52 7.34 -28.13
N GLY A 150 14.11 6.26 -28.83
CA GLY A 150 14.87 5.00 -28.85
C GLY A 150 14.77 4.16 -27.58
N LYS A 151 14.02 4.59 -26.56
CA LYS A 151 13.79 3.82 -25.33
C LYS A 151 12.42 3.14 -25.39
N LYS A 152 12.40 1.81 -25.30
CA LYS A 152 11.15 1.03 -25.21
C LYS A 152 10.49 1.30 -23.85
N ALA A 153 9.19 1.60 -23.88
CA ALA A 153 8.38 1.65 -22.67
C ALA A 153 8.58 0.37 -21.84
N SER A 154 9.05 0.54 -20.61
CA SER A 154 9.31 -0.55 -19.67
C SER A 154 8.53 -0.30 -18.38
N TRP A 155 7.95 -1.35 -17.80
CA TRP A 155 7.42 -1.32 -16.45
C TRP A 155 8.43 -1.97 -15.51
N TYR A 156 8.61 -1.40 -14.32
CA TYR A 156 9.51 -1.97 -13.32
C TYR A 156 8.73 -2.99 -12.50
N SER A 157 9.21 -4.23 -12.50
CA SER A 157 8.69 -5.27 -11.61
C SER A 157 9.59 -5.36 -10.38
N HIS A 158 8.99 -5.26 -9.20
CA HIS A 158 9.65 -5.56 -7.93
C HIS A 158 9.39 -7.01 -7.54
N THR A 159 10.43 -7.71 -7.11
CA THR A 159 10.29 -9.04 -6.49
C THR A 159 10.54 -8.88 -5.01
N CYS A 160 9.58 -9.28 -4.18
CA CYS A 160 9.68 -9.21 -2.73
C CYS A 160 9.72 -10.63 -2.14
N ASP A 161 10.59 -10.83 -1.16
CA ASP A 161 10.60 -12.01 -0.31
C ASP A 161 9.77 -11.72 0.94
N ILE A 162 8.91 -12.67 1.32
CA ILE A 162 8.10 -12.56 2.53
C ILE A 162 8.48 -13.70 3.47
N SER A 163 9.21 -13.36 4.52
CA SER A 163 9.74 -14.30 5.50
C SER A 163 8.86 -14.33 6.75
N VAL A 164 8.45 -15.53 7.17
CA VAL A 164 7.63 -15.74 8.36
C VAL A 164 8.47 -16.42 9.43
N TRP A 165 8.57 -15.80 10.60
CA TRP A 165 9.38 -16.29 11.70
C TRP A 165 8.54 -16.52 12.95
N ALA A 166 8.73 -17.66 13.61
CA ALA A 166 8.22 -17.93 14.94
C ALA A 166 9.36 -18.48 15.80
N GLN A 167 9.46 -18.00 17.04
CA GLN A 167 10.54 -18.36 17.94
C GLN A 167 10.16 -19.58 18.79
N ARG A 168 11.14 -20.46 19.04
CA ARG A 168 10.98 -21.58 19.97
C ARG A 168 10.49 -21.09 21.33
N GLY A 169 9.49 -21.77 21.89
CA GLY A 169 8.87 -21.40 23.17
C GLY A 169 7.67 -20.44 23.03
N VAL A 170 7.52 -19.76 21.90
CA VAL A 170 6.32 -18.96 21.61
C VAL A 170 5.17 -19.89 21.19
N THR A 171 4.01 -19.72 21.84
CA THR A 171 2.78 -20.43 21.49
C THR A 171 1.64 -19.43 21.38
N ALA A 172 0.78 -19.60 20.37
CA ALA A 172 -0.41 -18.79 20.18
C ALA A 172 -1.66 -19.67 20.26
N THR A 173 -2.81 -19.08 20.61
CA THR A 173 -4.10 -19.79 20.53
C THR A 173 -4.86 -19.28 19.31
N VAL A 174 -5.08 -20.15 18.33
CA VAL A 174 -5.76 -19.82 17.08
C VAL A 174 -6.99 -20.72 16.98
N ASN A 175 -8.18 -20.13 16.84
CA ASN A 175 -9.45 -20.87 16.79
C ASN A 175 -9.63 -21.86 17.96
N GLY A 176 -9.17 -21.46 19.16
CA GLY A 176 -9.22 -22.29 20.37
C GLY A 176 -8.12 -23.37 20.47
N GLU A 177 -7.29 -23.55 19.44
CA GLU A 177 -6.20 -24.51 19.46
C GLU A 177 -4.86 -23.83 19.80
N ARG A 178 -4.13 -24.39 20.78
CA ARG A 178 -2.78 -23.93 21.10
C ARG A 178 -1.77 -24.43 20.06
N MET A 179 -1.21 -23.51 19.30
CA MET A 179 -0.23 -23.78 18.25
C MET A 179 1.21 -23.51 18.73
N PRO A 180 2.11 -24.51 18.70
CA PRO A 180 3.53 -24.30 18.92
C PRO A 180 4.18 -23.58 17.72
N TRP A 181 5.35 -22.99 17.96
CA TRP A 181 6.07 -22.14 17.01
C TRP A 181 6.17 -22.69 15.57
N GLN A 182 6.47 -23.98 15.35
CA GLN A 182 6.55 -24.53 13.98
C GLN A 182 5.19 -24.52 13.26
N ARG A 183 4.13 -24.91 13.98
CA ARG A 183 2.76 -24.92 13.45
C ARG A 183 2.26 -23.50 13.24
N LEU A 184 2.60 -22.59 14.15
CA LEU A 184 2.28 -21.17 14.06
C LEU A 184 2.94 -20.52 12.84
N ALA A 185 4.23 -20.78 12.58
CA ALA A 185 4.93 -20.28 11.39
C ALA A 185 4.27 -20.78 10.10
N ARG A 186 3.95 -22.08 10.01
CA ARG A 186 3.24 -22.65 8.84
C ARG A 186 1.86 -22.04 8.66
N TYR A 187 1.09 -21.92 9.74
CA TYR A 187 -0.22 -21.28 9.72
C TYR A 187 -0.15 -19.85 9.18
N LEU A 188 0.78 -19.04 9.69
CA LEU A 188 0.98 -17.66 9.25
C LEU A 188 1.45 -17.60 7.78
N ALA A 189 2.34 -18.49 7.35
CA ALA A 189 2.74 -18.55 5.94
C ALA A 189 1.55 -18.88 5.02
N HIS A 190 0.65 -19.79 5.44
CA HIS A 190 -0.59 -20.06 4.72
C HIS A 190 -1.53 -18.84 4.68
N GLN A 191 -1.67 -18.11 5.78
CA GLN A 191 -2.46 -16.88 5.82
C GLN A 191 -1.89 -15.80 4.88
N VAL A 192 -0.58 -15.57 4.92
CA VAL A 192 0.11 -14.65 3.98
C VAL A 192 -0.20 -15.03 2.54
N ARG A 193 -0.02 -16.31 2.19
CA ARG A 193 -0.29 -16.79 0.84
C ARG A 193 -1.75 -16.58 0.43
N SER A 194 -2.71 -16.97 1.27
CA SER A 194 -4.15 -16.80 0.99
C SER A 194 -4.48 -15.34 0.75
N VAL A 195 -4.02 -14.44 1.62
CA VAL A 195 -4.26 -13.00 1.50
C VAL A 195 -3.72 -12.46 0.17
N LEU A 196 -2.52 -12.86 -0.23
CA LEU A 196 -1.94 -12.41 -1.50
C LEU A 196 -2.68 -12.98 -2.72
N GLU A 197 -3.09 -14.25 -2.66
CA GLU A 197 -3.87 -14.89 -3.73
C GLU A 197 -5.26 -14.23 -3.89
N ASP A 198 -5.93 -13.95 -2.77
CA ASP A 198 -7.26 -13.31 -2.73
C ASP A 198 -7.20 -11.84 -3.18
N ASN A 199 -6.09 -11.15 -2.92
CA ASN A 199 -5.91 -9.73 -3.26
C ASN A 199 -5.06 -9.48 -4.51
N LYS A 200 -4.72 -10.53 -5.29
CA LYS A 200 -3.85 -10.39 -6.48
C LYS A 200 -4.38 -9.37 -7.50
N ASN A 201 -5.70 -9.32 -7.69
CA ASN A 201 -6.33 -8.39 -8.61
C ASN A 201 -6.26 -6.97 -8.07
N THR A 202 -6.53 -6.79 -6.78
CA THR A 202 -6.39 -5.49 -6.10
C THR A 202 -4.96 -4.98 -6.19
N LEU A 203 -3.98 -5.83 -5.92
CA LEU A 203 -2.55 -5.53 -6.05
C LEU A 203 -2.18 -5.14 -7.49
N PHE A 204 -2.67 -5.89 -8.48
CA PHE A 204 -2.46 -5.58 -9.89
C PHE A 204 -3.04 -4.21 -10.28
N TRP A 205 -4.29 -3.93 -9.91
CA TRP A 205 -4.94 -2.66 -10.23
C TRP A 205 -4.30 -1.49 -9.49
N GLN A 206 -3.86 -1.68 -8.25
CA GLN A 206 -3.11 -0.65 -7.51
C GLN A 206 -1.76 -0.35 -8.17
N GLY A 207 -1.04 -1.38 -8.60
CA GLY A 207 0.20 -1.22 -9.36
C GLY A 207 -0.04 -0.50 -10.70
N LEU A 208 -1.09 -0.87 -11.44
CA LEU A 208 -1.43 -0.26 -12.73
C LEU A 208 -1.85 1.21 -12.57
N ALA A 209 -2.74 1.52 -11.62
CA ALA A 209 -3.20 2.88 -11.37
C ALA A 209 -2.04 3.83 -11.05
N ARG A 210 -1.05 3.35 -10.27
CA ARG A 210 0.15 4.12 -9.95
C ARG A 210 1.10 4.25 -11.12
N TYR A 211 1.29 3.18 -11.90
CA TYR A 211 2.05 3.26 -13.15
C TYR A 211 1.49 4.34 -14.07
N LEU A 212 0.16 4.36 -14.29
CA LEU A 212 -0.51 5.36 -15.10
C LEU A 212 -0.34 6.78 -14.52
N ALA A 213 -0.51 6.95 -13.21
CA ALA A 213 -0.29 8.24 -12.55
C ALA A 213 1.14 8.77 -12.73
N HIS A 214 2.14 7.87 -12.70
CA HIS A 214 3.53 8.23 -12.98
C HIS A 214 3.74 8.59 -14.46
N GLN A 215 3.23 7.80 -15.40
CA GLN A 215 3.32 8.12 -16.84
C GLN A 215 2.71 9.49 -17.17
N VAL A 216 1.53 9.80 -16.61
CA VAL A 216 0.90 11.11 -16.79
C VAL A 216 1.77 12.22 -16.19
N ARG A 217 2.33 12.01 -14.99
CA ARG A 217 3.22 12.99 -14.37
C ARG A 217 4.49 13.21 -15.19
N SER A 218 5.16 12.16 -15.65
CA SER A 218 6.38 12.30 -16.45
C SER A 218 6.11 13.03 -17.75
N VAL A 219 5.02 12.68 -18.44
CA VAL A 219 4.59 13.40 -19.65
C VAL A 219 4.30 14.88 -19.34
N LEU A 220 3.66 15.20 -18.22
CA LEU A 220 3.40 16.59 -17.82
C LEU A 220 4.68 17.33 -17.42
N GLU A 221 5.64 16.69 -16.75
CA GLU A 221 6.92 17.29 -16.36
C GLU A 221 7.84 17.52 -17.57
N ASP A 222 7.89 16.58 -18.50
CA ASP A 222 8.63 16.70 -19.76
C ASP A 222 8.04 17.82 -20.63
N ASN A 223 6.70 17.92 -20.68
CA ASN A 223 6.03 19.01 -21.38
C ASN A 223 6.15 20.37 -20.68
N LYS A 224 6.22 20.42 -19.34
CA LYS A 224 6.51 21.68 -18.60
C LYS A 224 7.86 22.27 -19.01
N ASN A 225 8.88 21.42 -19.18
CA ASN A 225 10.19 21.86 -19.63
C ASN A 225 10.18 22.29 -21.11
N THR A 226 9.37 21.65 -21.95
CA THR A 226 9.27 22.00 -23.38
C THR A 226 8.51 23.32 -23.58
N LEU A 227 7.48 23.57 -22.76
CA LEU A 227 6.73 24.82 -22.73
C LEU A 227 7.54 25.99 -22.16
N PHE A 228 8.45 25.74 -21.21
CA PHE A 228 9.35 26.78 -20.67
C PHE A 228 10.42 27.25 -21.68
N TRP A 229 10.85 26.37 -22.60
CA TRP A 229 11.87 26.70 -23.60
C TRP A 229 11.33 27.36 -24.87
N GLN A 230 10.02 27.37 -25.10
CA GLN A 230 9.42 27.97 -26.30
C GLN A 230 9.01 29.45 -26.13
N GLY A 231 9.24 30.08 -24.97
CA GLY A 231 9.11 31.54 -24.81
C GLY A 231 7.75 32.12 -25.24
N LEU A 232 6.69 31.32 -25.22
CA LEU A 232 5.38 31.69 -25.72
C LEU A 232 4.35 31.51 -24.60
N VAL A 233 3.77 32.65 -24.26
CA VAL A 233 2.50 32.86 -23.54
C VAL A 233 2.65 32.91 -22.01
N GLU A 234 2.50 34.14 -21.47
CA GLU A 234 2.03 34.33 -20.09
C GLU A 234 0.80 33.44 -19.87
N PRO A 235 0.70 32.70 -18.75
CA PRO A 235 -0.39 31.74 -18.57
C PRO A 235 -1.73 32.46 -18.72
N PRO A 236 -2.63 32.02 -19.63
CA PRO A 236 -4.00 32.48 -19.58
C PRO A 236 -4.56 32.04 -18.23
N ARG A 237 -4.96 33.02 -17.42
CA ARG A 237 -5.92 32.77 -16.35
C ARG A 237 -7.13 32.13 -17.04
N GLU A 238 -7.54 30.95 -16.56
CA GLU A 238 -8.66 30.13 -17.06
C GLU A 238 -8.32 29.13 -18.17
N ALA A 239 -7.77 27.98 -17.79
CA ALA A 239 -8.05 26.69 -18.45
C ALA A 239 -7.54 25.53 -17.57
N ALA A 240 -8.23 25.28 -16.46
CA ALA A 240 -8.11 24.02 -15.74
C ALA A 240 -9.31 23.13 -16.08
N SER A 241 -9.01 21.86 -16.36
CA SER A 241 -9.92 20.70 -16.40
C SER A 241 -10.77 20.49 -17.66
N SER A 242 -10.53 19.37 -18.33
CA SER A 242 -11.57 18.35 -18.57
C SER A 242 -10.95 17.13 -19.24
N THR A 243 -10.50 16.18 -18.42
CA THR A 243 -10.53 14.77 -18.79
C THR A 243 -11.45 14.18 -17.74
N THR A 244 -12.69 13.85 -18.13
CA THR A 244 -13.71 13.47 -17.16
C THR A 244 -13.46 12.04 -16.70
N VAL A 245 -13.80 11.74 -15.45
CA VAL A 245 -13.67 10.41 -14.82
C VAL A 245 -14.33 9.31 -15.67
N GLU A 246 -15.36 9.68 -16.45
CA GLU A 246 -16.08 8.80 -17.36
C GLU A 246 -15.22 8.24 -18.50
N GLU A 247 -14.28 9.02 -19.04
CA GLU A 247 -13.37 8.56 -20.09
C GLU A 247 -12.38 7.52 -19.55
N PHE A 248 -12.00 7.65 -18.27
CA PHE A 248 -11.11 6.70 -17.58
C PHE A 248 -11.83 5.38 -17.25
N GLU A 249 -13.10 5.43 -16.86
CA GLU A 249 -13.91 4.25 -16.62
C GLU A 249 -14.23 3.48 -17.92
N GLN A 250 -14.45 4.19 -19.02
CA GLN A 250 -14.67 3.62 -20.35
C GLN A 250 -13.45 2.80 -20.82
N ALA A 251 -12.25 3.37 -20.72
CA ALA A 251 -11.00 2.69 -21.07
C ALA A 251 -10.74 1.45 -20.20
N GLY A 252 -11.09 1.52 -18.91
CA GLY A 252 -11.03 0.38 -17.99
C GLY A 252 -11.97 -0.77 -18.36
N ARG A 253 -13.15 -0.49 -18.94
CA ARG A 253 -14.10 -1.51 -19.42
C ARG A 253 -13.62 -2.18 -20.71
N GLU A 254 -13.05 -1.43 -21.65
CA GLU A 254 -12.54 -1.96 -22.91
C GLU A 254 -11.32 -2.88 -22.72
N ALA A 255 -10.47 -2.60 -21.73
CA ALA A 255 -9.34 -3.45 -21.37
C ALA A 255 -9.76 -4.82 -20.81
N ARG A 256 -10.94 -4.94 -20.16
CA ARG A 256 -11.44 -6.21 -19.60
C ARG A 256 -11.73 -7.26 -20.67
N GLY A 257 -12.02 -6.85 -21.91
CA GLY A 257 -12.36 -7.77 -23.00
C GLY A 257 -11.16 -8.45 -23.68
N ARG A 258 -9.92 -8.07 -23.37
CA ARG A 258 -8.74 -8.41 -24.21
C ARG A 258 -7.57 -9.11 -23.50
N ILE A 259 -7.65 -9.43 -22.21
CA ILE A 259 -6.46 -9.88 -21.46
C ILE A 259 -6.45 -11.39 -21.25
N GLN A 260 -5.52 -12.07 -21.94
CA GLN A 260 -5.07 -13.43 -21.65
C GLN A 260 -4.34 -13.50 -20.30
N VAL A 261 -4.62 -14.55 -19.55
CA VAL A 261 -4.15 -14.80 -18.17
C VAL A 261 -2.62 -14.96 -18.14
N PHE A 262 -1.92 -14.08 -17.41
CA PHE A 262 -0.49 -14.24 -17.13
C PHE A 262 -0.27 -15.04 -15.84
N ARG A 263 0.57 -16.08 -15.95
CA ARG A 263 0.96 -17.00 -14.88
C ARG A 263 1.95 -16.31 -13.94
N VAL A 264 1.60 -16.15 -12.66
CA VAL A 264 2.53 -15.74 -11.61
C VAL A 264 3.35 -16.98 -11.22
N GLN A 265 4.64 -16.98 -11.52
CA GLN A 265 5.57 -18.01 -11.09
C GLN A 265 6.23 -17.56 -9.78
N MET A 266 5.68 -18.02 -8.64
CA MET A 266 6.32 -17.90 -7.34
C MET A 266 7.30 -19.08 -7.20
N MET A 267 8.61 -18.81 -7.22
CA MET A 267 9.61 -19.81 -6.84
C MET A 267 9.69 -19.88 -5.32
N TYR A 268 9.39 -21.06 -4.78
CA TYR A 268 9.55 -21.38 -3.37
C TYR A 268 11.01 -21.66 -3.08
N GLN A 269 11.65 -20.88 -2.20
CA GLN A 269 12.82 -21.32 -1.48
C GLN A 269 12.55 -21.13 0.01
N ALA A 270 11.97 -22.16 0.63
CA ALA A 270 11.89 -22.25 2.08
C ALA A 270 13.23 -22.82 2.57
N THR A 271 14.19 -21.96 2.88
CA THR A 271 15.40 -22.38 3.57
C THR A 271 15.05 -22.59 5.04
N ILE A 272 14.88 -23.85 5.45
CA ILE A 272 14.79 -24.22 6.86
C ILE A 272 16.22 -24.40 7.34
N GLU A 273 16.81 -23.35 7.89
CA GLU A 273 18.05 -23.48 8.65
C GLU A 273 17.70 -24.08 10.02
N VAL A 274 18.10 -25.34 10.21
CA VAL A 274 18.08 -25.99 11.52
C VAL A 274 19.41 -25.66 12.18
N ALA A 275 19.38 -24.78 13.17
CA ALA A 275 20.47 -24.65 14.14
C ALA A 275 20.33 -25.72 15.24
#